data_AF-A0A357L9K9-F1
#
_entry.id   AF-A0A357L9K9-F1
#
_cell.length_a   1.000
_cell.length_b   1.000
_cell.length_c   1.000
_cell.angle_alpha   90.00
_cell.angle_beta   90.00
_cell.angle_gamma   90.00
#
_symmetry.space_group_name_H-M   'P 1'
#
loop_
_entity.id
_entity.type
_entity.pdbx_description
1 polymer ?
#
loop_
_entity_poly.entity_id
_entity_poly.type
_entity_poly.pdbx_seq_one_letter_code
_entity_poly.pdbx_strand_id
1 'polypeptide(L)' 'INTGRKAPFDFGSAAELLAICARENSPIDEVILRNEDAIRPRAQTLEGIDRIWRAMRDCIERGLRTGGVLPGGL' A
#
# COMPACT_ATOMS: atom_id res chain seq x y z
N ILE A 1 20.61 6.31 2.04
CA ILE A 1 20.21 5.42 3.16
C ILE A 1 19.34 4.36 2.53
N ASN A 2 19.83 3.11 2.40
CA ASN A 2 19.00 2.00 1.98
C ASN A 2 19.10 0.92 3.06
N THR A 3 18.14 0.92 3.96
CA THR A 3 18.08 0.06 5.15
C THR A 3 16.93 -0.94 5.06
N GLY A 4 16.32 -1.10 3.88
CA GLY A 4 15.25 -2.07 3.62
C GLY A 4 15.81 -3.42 3.17
N ARG A 5 15.07 -4.50 3.49
CA ARG A 5 15.35 -5.86 3.01
C ARG A 5 15.48 -5.84 1.48
N LYS A 6 16.52 -6.49 0.91
CA LYS A 6 16.76 -6.52 -0.55
C LYS A 6 15.52 -7.03 -1.28
N ALA A 7 14.85 -6.13 -2.02
CA ALA A 7 13.80 -6.46 -2.96
C ALA A 7 14.39 -6.59 -4.39
N PRO A 8 13.73 -7.30 -5.32
CA PRO A 8 14.18 -7.45 -6.70
C PRO A 8 14.35 -6.11 -7.43
N PHE A 9 13.52 -5.13 -7.12
CA PHE A 9 13.54 -3.79 -7.71
C PHE A 9 13.81 -2.74 -6.64
N ASP A 10 15.08 -2.45 -6.41
CA ASP A 10 15.51 -1.44 -5.45
C ASP A 10 15.49 -0.03 -6.09
N PHE A 11 14.94 0.96 -5.39
CA PHE A 11 14.89 2.36 -5.83
C PHE A 11 14.85 3.32 -4.64
N GLY A 12 15.51 4.46 -4.76
CA GLY A 12 15.54 5.54 -3.78
C GLY A 12 14.86 6.84 -4.26
N SER A 13 14.39 6.87 -5.51
CA SER A 13 13.71 8.04 -6.09
C SER A 13 12.58 7.65 -7.05
N ALA A 14 11.68 8.59 -7.32
CA ALA A 14 10.62 8.41 -8.32
C ALA A 14 11.17 8.20 -9.74
N ALA A 15 12.27 8.87 -10.10
CA ALA A 15 12.91 8.72 -11.40
C ALA A 15 13.44 7.29 -11.61
N GLU A 16 14.06 6.71 -10.57
CA GLU A 16 14.54 5.32 -10.61
C GLU A 16 13.37 4.32 -10.69
N LEU A 17 12.28 4.54 -9.95
CA LEU A 17 11.08 3.72 -10.04
C LEU A 17 10.50 3.73 -11.46
N LEU A 18 10.37 4.90 -12.09
CA LEU A 18 9.87 5.02 -13.45
C LEU A 18 10.81 4.36 -14.48
N ALA A 19 12.13 4.47 -14.29
CA ALA A 19 13.09 3.77 -15.13
C ALA A 19 12.96 2.24 -15.02
N ILE A 20 12.69 1.72 -13.82
CA ILE A 20 12.40 0.30 -13.60
C ILE A 20 11.11 -0.10 -14.32
N CYS A 21 10.02 0.67 -14.16
CA CYS A 21 8.75 0.37 -14.82
C CYS A 21 8.90 0.32 -16.35
N ALA A 22 9.65 1.26 -16.94
CA ALA A 22 9.94 1.29 -18.36
C ALA A 22 10.79 0.09 -18.82
N ARG A 23 11.83 -0.28 -18.05
CA ARG A 23 12.70 -1.42 -18.35
C ARG A 23 11.97 -2.76 -18.29
N GLU A 24 11.12 -2.94 -17.28
CA GLU A 24 10.37 -4.19 -17.07
C GLU A 24 9.06 -4.25 -17.87
N ASN A 25 8.74 -3.18 -18.62
CA ASN A 25 7.46 -3.00 -19.30
C ASN A 25 6.26 -3.35 -18.41
N SER A 26 6.30 -2.88 -17.16
CA SER A 26 5.35 -3.23 -16.10
C SER A 26 4.85 -1.95 -15.42
N PRO A 27 3.58 -1.89 -15.02
CA PRO A 27 3.07 -0.76 -14.24
C PRO A 27 3.64 -0.76 -12.81
N ILE A 28 3.52 0.38 -12.13
CA ILE A 28 4.10 0.58 -10.79
C ILE A 28 3.59 -0.46 -9.79
N ASP A 29 2.30 -0.74 -9.78
CA ASP A 29 1.68 -1.70 -8.85
C ASP A 29 2.26 -3.11 -9.01
N GLU A 30 2.57 -3.53 -10.23
CA GLU A 30 3.21 -4.82 -10.48
C GLU A 30 4.66 -4.83 -9.99
N VAL A 31 5.43 -3.76 -10.21
CA VAL A 31 6.79 -3.62 -9.68
C VAL A 31 6.78 -3.72 -8.15
N ILE A 32 5.85 -3.02 -7.49
CA ILE A 32 5.71 -3.07 -6.03
C ILE A 32 5.22 -4.44 -5.55
N LEU A 33 4.27 -5.08 -6.23
CA LEU A 33 3.82 -6.43 -5.88
C LEU A 33 4.95 -7.45 -5.98
N ARG A 34 5.80 -7.38 -7.02
CA ARG A 34 6.97 -8.25 -7.15
C ARG A 34 8.02 -7.98 -6.06
N ASN A 35 8.13 -6.74 -5.58
CA ASN A 35 8.95 -6.42 -4.41
C ASN A 35 8.39 -7.04 -3.12
N GLU A 36 7.08 -6.98 -2.93
CA GLU A 36 6.42 -7.57 -1.77
C GLU A 36 6.47 -9.11 -1.77
N ASP A 37 6.43 -9.74 -2.95
CA ASP A 37 6.59 -11.20 -3.09
C ASP A 37 7.91 -11.72 -2.52
N ALA A 38 8.97 -10.89 -2.51
CA ALA A 38 10.26 -11.24 -1.91
C ALA A 38 10.24 -11.19 -0.37
N ILE A 39 9.22 -10.57 0.22
CA ILE A 39 9.06 -10.41 1.67
C ILE A 39 8.04 -11.42 2.20
N ARG A 40 6.93 -11.62 1.48
CA ARG A 40 5.82 -12.49 1.87
C ARG A 40 5.08 -13.01 0.64
N PRO A 41 4.36 -14.14 0.74
CA PRO A 41 3.55 -14.65 -0.35
C PRO A 41 2.52 -13.62 -0.83
N ARG A 42 2.31 -13.53 -2.14
CA ARG A 42 1.36 -12.59 -2.77
C ARG A 42 -0.02 -12.60 -2.14
N ALA A 43 -0.55 -13.79 -1.83
CA ALA A 43 -1.84 -13.96 -1.19
C ALA A 43 -1.94 -13.18 0.13
N GLN A 44 -0.89 -13.21 0.96
CA GLN A 44 -0.87 -12.49 2.24
C GLN A 44 -0.82 -10.96 2.04
N THR A 45 -0.14 -10.49 0.99
CA THR A 45 -0.15 -9.06 0.63
C THR A 45 -1.55 -8.61 0.23
N LEU A 46 -2.21 -9.36 -0.66
CA LEU A 46 -3.56 -9.03 -1.14
C LEU A 46 -4.57 -9.08 0.02
N GLU A 47 -4.51 -10.11 0.87
CA GLU A 47 -5.33 -10.18 2.08
C GLU A 47 -5.09 -9.00 3.03
N GLY A 48 -3.84 -8.55 3.16
CA GLY A 48 -3.48 -7.38 3.96
C GLY A 48 -4.12 -6.09 3.43
N ILE A 49 -4.06 -5.89 2.11
CA ILE A 49 -4.69 -4.75 1.42
C ILE A 49 -6.21 -4.78 1.65
N ASP A 50 -6.84 -5.94 1.46
CA ASP A 50 -8.28 -6.12 1.70
C ASP A 50 -8.68 -5.80 3.14
N ARG A 51 -7.87 -6.21 4.13
CA ARG A 51 -8.12 -5.88 5.54
C ARG A 51 -8.09 -4.37 5.79
N ILE A 52 -7.11 -3.66 5.25
CA ILE A 52 -7.00 -2.20 5.39
C ILE A 52 -8.19 -1.52 4.73
N TRP A 53 -8.55 -1.94 3.51
CA TRP A 53 -9.71 -1.41 2.80
C TRP A 53 -11.02 -1.62 3.57
N ARG A 54 -11.24 -2.81 4.14
CA ARG A 54 -12.43 -3.08 4.98
C ARG A 54 -12.46 -2.15 6.19
N ALA A 55 -11.34 -1.96 6.89
CA ALA A 55 -11.27 -1.06 8.03
C ALA A 55 -11.61 0.39 7.66
N MET A 56 -11.10 0.88 6.53
CA MET A 56 -11.43 2.22 6.00
C MET A 56 -12.92 2.33 5.66
N ARG A 57 -13.47 1.35 4.95
CA ARG A 57 -14.90 1.31 4.58
C ARG A 57 -15.80 1.27 5.80
N ASP A 58 -15.49 0.43 6.78
CA ASP A 58 -16.28 0.32 8.00
C ASP A 58 -16.22 1.62 8.83
N CYS A 59 -15.11 2.36 8.76
CA CYS A 59 -15.00 3.68 9.37
C CYS A 59 -15.94 4.68 8.71
N ILE A 60 -15.99 4.71 7.38
CA ILE A 60 -16.91 5.57 6.61
C ILE A 60 -18.36 5.24 6.96
N GLU A 61 -18.75 3.95 6.94
CA GLU A 61 -20.10 3.52 7.28
C GLU A 61 -20.51 3.93 8.69
N ARG A 62 -19.60 3.79 9.68
CA ARG A 62 -19.85 4.28 11.04
C ARG A 62 -20.07 5.79 11.05
N GLY A 63 -19.21 6.55 10.37
CA GLY A 63 -19.33 8.01 10.30
C GLY A 63 -20.65 8.48 9.67
N LEU A 64 -21.12 7.80 8.61
CA LEU A 64 -22.38 8.12 7.95
C LEU A 64 -23.62 7.83 8.81
N ARG A 65 -23.53 6.88 9.74
CA ARG A 65 -24.64 6.48 10.63
C ARG A 65 -24.60 7.15 12.00
N THR A 66 -23.44 7.67 12.41
CA THR A 66 -23.25 8.23 13.75
C THR A 66 -23.44 9.74 13.71
N GLY A 67 -24.58 10.20 14.21
CA GLY A 67 -24.80 11.61 14.53
C GLY A 67 -24.37 11.94 15.96
N GLY A 68 -24.35 13.23 16.29
CA GLY A 68 -24.05 13.72 17.64
C GLY A 68 -23.06 14.88 17.64
N VAL A 69 -22.76 15.39 18.83
CA VAL A 69 -21.73 16.40 19.05
C VAL A 69 -20.43 15.69 19.40
N LEU A 70 -19.34 16.03 18.72
CA LEU A 70 -18.04 15.47 19.04
C LEU A 70 -17.64 15.85 20.47
N PRO A 71 -17.07 14.92 21.25
CA PRO A 71 -16.51 15.26 22.55
C PRO A 71 -15.33 16.23 22.36
N GLY A 72 -15.11 17.12 23.32
CA GLY A 72 -14.01 18.10 23.26
C GLY A 72 -14.42 19.56 23.48
N GLY A 73 -15.73 19.84 23.55
CA GLY A 73 -16.27 21.13 23.99
C GLY A 73 -16.14 22.28 22.99
N LEU A 74 -16.00 21.96 21.70
CA LEU A 74 -16.06 22.92 20.59
C LEU A 74 -17.50 23.06 20.06
#